data_AF-A0A973DKP5-F1
#
_entry.id   AF-A0A973DKP5-F1
#
_cell.length_a   1.000
_cell.length_b   1.000
_cell.length_c   1.000
_cell.angle_alpha   90.00
_cell.angle_beta   90.00
_cell.angle_gamma   90.00
#
_symmetry.space_group_name_H-M   'P 1'
#
loop_
_entity.id
_entity.type
_entity.pdbx_description
1 polymer ?
#
loop_
_entity_poly.entity_id
_entity_poly.type
_entity_poly.pdbx_seq_one_letter_code
_entity_poly.pdbx_strand_id
1 'polypeptide(L)' 'MSNQPENQQQEPHVHGPDCHHHHHEPQTPVVRQSEKIGRNDPCSCGSNKKYKKCCGK' A
#
# COMPACT_ATOMS: atom_id res chain seq x y z
N MET A 1 29.19 9.83 -25.27
CA MET A 1 29.60 10.17 -23.90
C MET A 1 28.37 10.47 -23.09
N SER A 2 28.36 9.94 -21.87
CA SER A 2 27.27 9.77 -20.91
C SER A 2 26.29 10.92 -20.82
N ASN A 3 24.98 10.63 -20.77
CA ASN A 3 24.06 11.37 -19.91
C ASN A 3 23.10 10.37 -19.27
N GLN A 4 23.03 10.44 -17.96
CA GLN A 4 22.44 9.49 -17.03
C GLN A 4 20.90 9.57 -17.05
N PRO A 5 20.16 8.50 -16.71
CA PRO A 5 18.75 8.64 -16.36
C PRO A 5 18.66 9.25 -14.96
N GLU A 6 18.46 10.56 -14.89
CA GLU A 6 18.21 11.27 -13.63
C GLU A 6 16.87 10.82 -13.03
N ASN A 7 17.00 9.93 -12.05
CA ASN A 7 16.24 9.87 -10.81
C ASN A 7 14.91 10.66 -10.81
N GLN A 8 13.83 10.00 -11.27
CA GLN A 8 12.46 10.47 -11.06
C GLN A 8 12.09 10.35 -9.58
N GLN A 9 12.60 11.26 -8.75
CA GLN A 9 11.98 11.58 -7.48
C GLN A 9 10.66 12.28 -7.81
N GLN A 10 9.56 11.58 -7.52
CA GLN A 10 8.21 12.09 -7.66
C GLN A 10 8.03 13.26 -6.70
N GLU A 11 8.29 14.48 -7.20
CA GLU A 11 7.85 15.72 -6.58
C GLU A 11 6.33 15.64 -6.33
N PRO A 12 5.82 15.95 -5.13
CA PRO A 12 4.39 15.98 -4.86
C PRO A 12 3.76 17.14 -5.63
N HIS A 13 3.33 16.87 -6.86
CA HIS A 13 2.65 17.85 -7.70
C HIS A 13 1.39 18.37 -6.99
N VAL A 14 1.19 19.68 -7.01
CA VAL A 14 0.00 20.33 -6.45
C VAL A 14 -1.12 20.24 -7.49
N HIS A 15 -2.24 19.59 -7.14
CA HIS A 15 -3.39 19.42 -8.04
C HIS A 15 -4.08 20.77 -8.31
N GLY A 16 -3.72 21.40 -9.44
CA GLY A 16 -4.44 22.56 -9.97
C GLY A 16 -5.73 22.13 -10.71
N PRO A 17 -6.61 23.10 -11.05
CA PRO A 17 -7.90 22.85 -11.70
C PRO A 17 -7.83 22.24 -13.12
N ASP A 18 -6.63 22.02 -13.67
CA ASP A 18 -6.38 21.56 -15.04
C ASP A 18 -5.40 20.37 -15.10
N CYS A 19 -5.35 19.54 -14.05
CA CYS A 19 -4.55 18.33 -14.08
C CYS A 19 -5.24 17.23 -14.91
N HIS A 20 -4.57 16.78 -15.98
CA HIS A 20 -5.08 15.83 -16.98
C HIS A 20 -5.06 14.36 -16.49
N HIS A 21 -5.28 14.13 -15.20
CA HIS A 21 -5.37 12.80 -14.61
C HIS A 21 -6.81 12.53 -14.15
N HIS A 22 -7.28 11.30 -14.33
CA HIS A 22 -8.62 10.91 -13.84
C HIS A 22 -8.66 11.02 -12.32
N HIS A 23 -9.45 11.95 -11.80
CA HIS A 23 -9.80 12.02 -10.40
C HIS A 23 -10.67 10.80 -10.07
N HIS A 24 -10.05 9.80 -9.45
CA HIS A 24 -10.79 8.67 -8.90
C HIS A 24 -11.60 9.17 -7.70
N GLU A 25 -12.92 9.01 -7.76
CA GLU A 25 -13.85 9.41 -6.72
C GLU A 25 -13.38 8.84 -5.36
N PRO A 26 -13.47 9.63 -4.26
CA PRO A 26 -13.01 9.17 -2.96
C PRO A 26 -13.83 7.94 -2.52
N GLN A 27 -13.17 6.79 -2.48
CA GLN A 27 -13.77 5.56 -1.97
C GLN A 27 -13.96 5.66 -0.46
N THR A 28 -15.12 5.23 0.03
CA THR A 28 -15.36 5.15 1.48
C THR A 28 -14.41 4.13 2.11
N PRO A 29 -13.76 4.44 3.25
CA PRO A 29 -12.84 3.52 3.90
C PRO A 29 -13.59 2.28 4.41
N VAL A 30 -13.16 1.10 3.97
CA VAL A 30 -13.70 -0.17 4.47
C VAL A 30 -13.11 -0.44 5.86
N VAL A 31 -13.98 -0.44 6.88
CA VAL A 31 -13.61 -0.84 8.24
C VAL A 31 -13.52 -2.36 8.30
N ARG A 32 -12.35 -2.87 8.69
CA ARG A 32 -12.16 -4.31 8.87
C ARG A 32 -12.89 -4.76 10.14
N GLN A 33 -13.72 -5.79 10.03
CA GLN A 33 -14.41 -6.40 11.18
C GLN A 33 -13.47 -7.25 12.05
N SER A 34 -12.39 -7.78 11.46
CA SER A 34 -11.40 -8.59 12.16
C SER A 34 -10.31 -7.73 12.79
N GLU A 35 -9.78 -8.20 13.93
CA GLU A 35 -8.59 -7.62 14.55
C GLU A 35 -7.42 -7.55 13.56
N LYS A 36 -6.63 -6.47 13.65
CA LYS A 36 -5.40 -6.32 12.86
C LYS A 36 -4.36 -7.29 13.40
N ILE A 37 -4.32 -8.50 12.86
CA ILE A 37 -3.24 -9.45 13.14
C ILE A 37 -1.94 -8.91 12.53
N GLY A 38 -0.93 -8.72 13.37
CA GLY A 38 0.35 -8.24 12.94
C GLY A 38 1.11 -9.29 12.13
N ARG A 39 1.98 -8.84 11.23
CA ARG A 39 2.72 -9.71 10.30
C ARG A 39 3.56 -10.78 11.04
N ASN A 40 4.02 -10.49 12.26
CA ASN A 40 4.84 -11.40 13.07
C ASN A 40 4.03 -12.20 14.11
N ASP A 41 2.76 -11.91 14.31
CA ASP A 41 1.91 -12.57 15.31
C ASP A 41 1.64 -14.04 14.97
N PRO A 42 1.32 -14.89 15.96
CA PRO A 42 0.90 -16.26 15.70
C PRO A 42 -0.34 -16.28 14.80
N CYS A 43 -0.36 -17.15 13.80
CA CYS A 43 -1.50 -17.29 12.90
C CYS A 43 -2.74 -17.76 13.66
N SER A 44 -3.86 -17.05 13.50
CA SER A 44 -5.18 -17.45 14.03
C SER A 44 -5.71 -18.76 13.45
N CYS A 45 -5.07 -19.31 12.42
CA CYS A 45 -5.36 -20.60 11.81
C CYS A 45 -4.87 -21.82 12.61
N GLY A 46 -4.27 -21.63 13.79
CA GLY A 46 -3.81 -22.73 14.65
C GLY A 46 -2.51 -23.41 14.21
N SER A 47 -1.82 -22.88 13.20
CA SER A 47 -0.62 -23.50 12.63
C SER A 47 0.67 -23.27 13.42
N ASN A 48 0.61 -22.55 14.55
CA ASN A 48 1.77 -22.08 15.34
C ASN A 48 2.84 -21.30 14.54
N LYS A 49 2.59 -20.99 13.27
CA LYS A 49 3.48 -20.22 12.39
C LYS A 49 3.12 -18.74 12.51
N LYS A 50 4.12 -17.87 12.33
CA LYS A 50 3.88 -16.43 12.20
C LYS A 50 2.93 -16.15 11.03
N TYR A 51 2.03 -15.17 11.16
CA TYR A 51 1.04 -14.82 10.15
C TYR A 51 1.67 -14.67 8.75
N LYS A 52 2.80 -13.96 8.64
CA LYS A 52 3.57 -13.80 7.38
C LYS A 52 4.08 -15.06 6.71
N LYS A 53 4.19 -16.16 7.45
CA LYS A 53 4.67 -17.45 6.94
C LYS A 53 3.52 -18.44 6.76
N CYS A 54 2.29 -18.04 7.09
CA CYS A 54 1.09 -18.85 7.00
C CYS A 54 0.03 -18.18 6.11
N CYS A 55 -0.97 -17.50 6.69
CA CYS A 55 -2.08 -16.88 5.97
C CYS A 55 -1.76 -15.50 5.37
N GLY A 56 -0.69 -14.84 5.83
CA GLY A 56 -0.23 -13.54 5.35
C GLY A 56 0.99 -13.61 4.44
N LYS A 57 1.15 -14.72 3.71
CA LYS A 57 2.13 -14.83 2.62
C LYS A 57 1.77 -13.89 1.49
#